data_AF-A0A951ZKP6-F1
#
_entry.id   AF-A0A951ZKP6-F1
#
_cell.length_a   1.000
_cell.length_b   1.000
_cell.length_c   1.000
_cell.angle_alpha   90.00
_cell.angle_beta   90.00
_cell.angle_gamma   90.00
#
_symmetry.space_group_name_H-M   'P 1'
#
loop_
_entity.id
_entity.type
_entity.pdbx_description
1 polymer ?
#
loop_
_entity_poly.entity_id
_entity_poly.type
_entity_poly.pdbx_seq_one_letter_code
_entity_poly.pdbx_strand_id
1 'polypeptide(L)'
;MPKIVSIFTLVILLSGCQYFQFKTRKENALARVEETYLYLEDLEGIVPKGADKQDSIALINQFINSWIHEQLLLNRAEMNLDKDLKDFDKQLEEYRKSLIIYTYQQRFVEQQMDTTVRDNEIETYYRENPADFELRENILIADYLVFLKKHKDAAKIKAWFRSDKEEAKEKLHHFTASSSLPFNIGDTNWVRFDEL
;
A
#
# COMPACT_ATOMS: atom_id res chain seq x y z
N MET A 1 51.74 -54.20 -21.36
CA MET A 1 50.61 -53.37 -21.85
C MET A 1 49.56 -52.99 -20.80
N PRO A 2 49.22 -53.77 -19.73
CA PRO A 2 48.15 -53.36 -18.79
C PRO A 2 48.54 -52.21 -17.84
N LYS A 3 49.84 -52.03 -17.55
CA LYS A 3 50.32 -50.95 -16.66
C LYS A 3 50.20 -49.55 -17.27
N ILE A 4 50.29 -49.43 -18.60
CA ILE A 4 50.18 -48.13 -19.31
C ILE A 4 48.73 -47.68 -19.36
N VAL A 5 47.79 -48.61 -19.57
CA VAL A 5 46.35 -48.32 -19.53
C VAL A 5 45.91 -47.86 -18.14
N SER A 6 46.44 -48.48 -17.07
CA SER A 6 46.16 -48.09 -15.68
C SER A 6 46.70 -46.71 -15.30
N ILE A 7 47.85 -46.29 -15.87
CA ILE A 7 48.41 -44.95 -15.66
C ILE A 7 47.58 -43.91 -16.42
N PHE A 8 47.13 -44.24 -17.63
CA PHE A 8 46.30 -43.35 -18.43
C PHE A 8 44.91 -43.12 -17.82
N THR A 9 44.32 -44.14 -17.17
CA THR A 9 43.05 -43.98 -16.44
C THR A 9 43.20 -43.13 -15.16
N LEU A 10 44.34 -43.22 -14.47
CA LEU A 10 44.62 -42.41 -13.28
C LEU A 10 44.83 -40.92 -13.60
N VAL A 11 45.45 -40.61 -14.75
CA VAL A 11 45.64 -39.23 -15.21
C VAL A 11 44.33 -38.57 -15.66
N ILE A 12 43.41 -39.33 -16.26
CA ILE A 12 42.08 -38.84 -16.65
C ILE A 12 41.22 -38.52 -15.41
N LEU A 13 41.33 -39.32 -14.34
CA LEU A 13 40.63 -39.05 -13.07
C LEU A 13 41.16 -37.79 -12.35
N LEU A 14 42.45 -37.47 -12.48
CA LEU A 14 43.06 -36.28 -11.87
C LEU A 14 42.79 -34.99 -12.65
N SER A 15 42.39 -35.07 -13.92
CA SER A 15 42.16 -33.92 -14.80
C SER A 15 40.73 -33.34 -14.70
N GLY A 16 39.82 -34.03 -13.99
CA GLY A 16 38.42 -33.60 -13.84
C GLY A 16 38.17 -32.53 -12.76
N CYS A 17 39.14 -32.26 -11.88
CA CYS A 17 38.95 -31.33 -10.75
C CYS A 17 38.93 -29.85 -11.14
N GLN A 18 39.35 -29.46 -12.35
CA GLN A 18 39.31 -28.06 -12.78
C GLN A 18 37.99 -27.64 -13.43
N TYR A 19 37.16 -28.58 -13.88
CA TYR A 19 35.84 -28.27 -14.48
C TYR A 19 34.74 -28.07 -13.42
N PHE A 20 35.00 -28.49 -12.18
CA PHE A 20 34.13 -28.26 -11.03
C PHE A 20 34.46 -26.99 -10.25
N GLN A 21 35.13 -26.01 -10.90
CA GLN A 21 35.04 -24.63 -10.45
C GLN A 21 33.64 -24.13 -10.79
N PHE A 22 32.65 -24.50 -9.96
CA PHE A 22 31.49 -23.64 -9.74
C PHE A 22 32.05 -22.23 -9.59
N LYS A 23 31.76 -21.33 -10.53
CA LYS A 23 32.00 -19.90 -10.36
C LYS A 23 31.54 -19.58 -8.96
N THR A 24 32.48 -19.33 -8.07
CA THR A 24 32.22 -19.30 -6.64
C THR A 24 31.24 -18.17 -6.43
N ARG A 25 30.00 -18.51 -6.05
CA ARG A 25 28.90 -17.55 -5.80
C ARG A 25 29.37 -16.38 -4.92
N LYS A 26 30.45 -16.54 -4.16
CA LYS A 26 31.16 -15.54 -3.37
C LYS A 26 31.70 -14.33 -4.15
N GLU A 27 32.04 -14.46 -5.44
CA GLU A 27 32.74 -13.39 -6.19
C GLU A 27 31.86 -12.16 -6.51
N ASN A 28 30.53 -12.31 -6.51
CA ASN A 28 29.59 -11.24 -6.85
C ASN A 28 28.66 -10.84 -5.68
N ALA A 29 29.07 -11.09 -4.44
CA ALA A 29 28.30 -10.67 -3.27
C ALA A 29 28.40 -9.14 -3.08
N LEU A 30 27.27 -8.49 -2.83
CA LEU A 30 27.18 -7.06 -2.52
C LEU A 30 27.54 -6.79 -1.05
N ALA A 31 27.19 -7.70 -0.16
CA ALA A 31 27.54 -7.66 1.26
C ALA A 31 27.69 -9.09 1.82
N ARG A 32 28.38 -9.22 2.96
CA ARG A 32 28.57 -10.49 3.66
C ARG A 32 28.55 -10.27 5.17
N VAL A 33 27.84 -11.12 5.89
CA VAL A 33 27.88 -11.24 7.35
C VAL A 33 28.08 -12.71 7.69
N GLU A 34 29.21 -13.06 8.29
CA GLU A 34 29.62 -14.45 8.57
C GLU A 34 29.56 -15.35 7.32
N GLU A 35 28.69 -16.36 7.30
CA GLU A 35 28.49 -17.27 6.16
C GLU A 35 27.28 -16.89 5.28
N THR A 36 26.61 -15.78 5.59
CA THR A 36 25.49 -15.24 4.82
C THR A 36 25.98 -14.16 3.85
N TYR A 37 25.51 -14.22 2.61
CA TYR A 37 25.89 -13.32 1.54
C TYR A 37 24.64 -12.69 0.94
N LEU A 38 24.72 -11.39 0.62
CA LEU A 38 23.69 -10.65 -0.08
C LEU A 38 24.09 -10.48 -1.54
N TYR A 39 23.17 -10.75 -2.45
CA TYR A 39 23.39 -10.68 -3.89
C TYR A 39 22.50 -9.66 -4.58
N LEU A 40 22.76 -9.43 -5.87
CA LEU A 40 21.98 -8.49 -6.67
C LEU A 40 20.54 -8.95 -6.85
N GLU A 41 20.31 -10.27 -6.91
CA GLU A 41 18.97 -10.86 -7.04
C GLU A 41 18.12 -10.60 -5.78
N ASP A 42 18.74 -10.49 -4.61
CA ASP A 42 18.06 -10.16 -3.35
C ASP A 42 17.57 -8.69 -3.33
N LEU A 43 17.99 -7.87 -4.30
CA LEU A 43 17.54 -6.49 -4.45
C LEU A 43 16.33 -6.32 -5.38
N GLU A 44 15.77 -7.40 -5.91
CA GLU A 44 14.65 -7.34 -6.84
C GLU A 44 13.41 -6.70 -6.18
N GLY A 45 12.85 -5.69 -6.84
CA GLY A 45 11.65 -5.00 -6.37
C GLY A 45 11.86 -3.89 -5.34
N ILE A 46 13.08 -3.63 -4.89
CA ILE A 46 13.38 -2.54 -3.94
C ILE A 46 13.27 -1.16 -4.60
N VAL A 47 13.76 -1.03 -5.82
CA VAL A 47 13.79 0.26 -6.54
C VAL A 47 12.52 0.40 -7.38
N PRO A 48 11.66 1.41 -7.13
CA PRO A 48 10.44 1.61 -7.89
C PRO A 48 10.75 2.03 -9.33
N LYS A 49 9.86 1.65 -10.26
CA LYS A 49 9.99 2.03 -11.67
C LYS A 49 9.93 3.56 -11.79
N GLY A 50 10.96 4.15 -12.41
CA GLY A 50 11.06 5.60 -12.61
C GLY A 50 11.75 6.37 -11.49
N ALA A 51 12.37 5.70 -10.51
CA ALA A 51 13.21 6.35 -9.51
C ALA A 51 14.40 7.07 -10.16
N ASP A 52 14.76 8.25 -9.63
CA ASP A 52 15.97 8.94 -10.05
C ASP A 52 17.22 8.11 -9.66
N LYS A 53 18.33 8.34 -10.36
CA LYS A 53 19.58 7.63 -10.13
C LYS A 53 20.11 7.85 -8.71
N GLN A 54 20.01 9.06 -8.16
CA GLN A 54 20.49 9.35 -6.81
C GLN A 54 19.64 8.64 -5.75
N ASP A 55 18.31 8.73 -5.91
CA ASP A 55 17.35 8.08 -5.00
C ASP A 55 17.47 6.55 -5.04
N SER A 56 17.69 5.98 -6.23
CA SER A 56 17.90 4.55 -6.41
C SER A 56 19.15 4.06 -5.64
N ILE A 57 20.25 4.81 -5.70
CA ILE A 57 21.48 4.48 -4.96
C ILE A 57 21.24 4.59 -3.45
N ALA A 58 20.53 5.63 -3.00
CA ALA A 58 20.21 5.81 -1.59
C ALA A 58 19.34 4.65 -1.04
N LEU A 59 18.31 4.24 -1.78
CA LEU A 59 17.45 3.11 -1.43
C LEU A 59 18.23 1.80 -1.32
N ILE A 60 19.08 1.49 -2.31
CA ILE A 60 19.90 0.28 -2.30
C ILE A 60 20.85 0.29 -1.09
N ASN A 61 21.54 1.41 -0.84
CA ASN A 61 22.45 1.51 0.30
C ASN A 61 21.71 1.37 1.64
N GLN A 62 20.53 1.98 1.76
CA GLN A 62 19.70 1.85 2.95
C GLN A 62 19.28 0.38 3.17
N PHE A 63 18.87 -0.32 2.12
CA PHE A 63 18.52 -1.72 2.19
C PHE A 63 19.71 -2.58 2.62
N ILE A 64 20.87 -2.43 1.96
CA ILE A 64 22.08 -3.19 2.29
C ILE A 64 22.46 -2.97 3.76
N ASN A 65 22.45 -1.72 4.24
CA ASN A 65 22.76 -1.41 5.63
C ASN A 65 21.74 -2.03 6.61
N SER A 66 20.45 -1.99 6.27
CA SER A 66 19.39 -2.60 7.09
C SER A 66 19.57 -4.12 7.16
N TRP A 67 19.85 -4.75 6.02
CA TRP A 67 20.13 -6.18 5.93
C TRP A 67 21.37 -6.56 6.77
N ILE A 68 22.48 -5.82 6.66
CA ILE A 68 23.69 -6.08 7.47
C ILE A 68 23.35 -5.99 8.97
N HIS A 69 22.61 -4.95 9.37
CA HIS A 69 22.23 -4.77 10.77
C HIS A 69 21.36 -5.92 11.28
N GLU A 70 20.38 -6.35 10.50
CA GLU A 70 19.51 -7.48 10.81
C GLU A 70 20.32 -8.79 10.97
N GLN A 71 21.22 -9.08 10.03
CA GLN A 71 22.05 -10.28 10.09
C GLN A 71 22.99 -10.29 11.31
N LEU A 72 23.60 -9.14 11.64
CA LEU A 72 24.43 -9.03 12.84
C LEU A 72 23.63 -9.22 14.13
N LEU A 73 22.43 -8.63 14.19
CA LEU A 73 21.54 -8.79 15.34
C LEU A 73 21.06 -10.23 15.49
N LEU A 74 20.66 -10.86 14.39
CA LEU A 74 20.24 -12.26 14.34
C LEU A 74 21.38 -13.18 14.81
N ASN A 75 22.57 -13.01 14.27
CA ASN A 75 23.75 -13.77 14.69
C ASN A 75 24.00 -13.63 16.20
N ARG A 76 23.93 -12.40 16.71
CA ARG A 76 24.07 -12.15 18.14
C ARG A 76 22.97 -12.85 18.94
N ALA A 77 21.72 -12.79 18.50
CA ALA A 77 20.61 -13.47 19.15
C ALA A 77 20.80 -15.00 19.16
N GLU A 78 21.23 -15.58 18.04
CA GLU A 78 21.52 -17.01 17.94
C GLU A 78 22.62 -17.47 18.90
N MET A 79 23.65 -16.65 19.11
CA MET A 79 24.73 -16.97 20.05
C MET A 79 24.34 -16.85 21.52
N ASN A 80 23.38 -15.97 21.86
CA ASN A 80 23.10 -15.62 23.26
C ASN A 80 21.78 -16.18 23.81
N LEU A 81 20.81 -16.53 22.96
CA LEU A 81 19.55 -17.12 23.41
C LEU A 81 19.71 -18.63 23.64
N ASP A 82 19.05 -19.14 24.68
CA ASP A 82 18.96 -20.57 24.96
C ASP A 82 18.20 -21.30 23.84
N LYS A 83 18.42 -22.61 23.71
CA LYS A 83 17.85 -23.41 22.63
C LYS A 83 16.32 -23.35 22.59
N ASP A 84 15.68 -23.47 23.76
CA ASP A 84 14.21 -23.47 23.87
C ASP A 84 13.59 -22.11 23.49
N LEU A 85 14.34 -21.01 23.63
CA LEU A 85 13.90 -19.66 23.25
C LEU A 85 14.04 -19.39 21.75
N LYS A 86 14.74 -20.26 21.02
CA LYS A 86 14.92 -20.19 19.56
C LYS A 86 14.15 -21.27 18.81
N ASP A 87 13.44 -22.15 19.52
CA ASP A 87 12.62 -23.19 18.91
C ASP A 87 11.29 -22.58 18.45
N PHE A 88 11.21 -22.35 17.13
CA PHE A 88 10.01 -21.85 16.47
C PHE A 88 9.37 -22.89 15.54
N ASP A 89 9.76 -24.16 15.61
CA ASP A 89 9.37 -25.18 14.62
C ASP A 89 7.84 -25.32 14.55
N LYS A 90 7.18 -25.29 15.71
CA LYS A 90 5.71 -25.35 15.77
C LYS A 90 5.06 -24.11 15.14
N GLN A 91 5.54 -22.91 15.46
CA GLN A 91 5.00 -21.66 14.91
C GLN A 91 5.22 -21.59 13.40
N LEU A 92 6.39 -22.01 12.91
CA LEU A 92 6.70 -22.06 11.49
C LEU A 92 5.81 -23.05 10.74
N GLU A 93 5.54 -24.22 11.32
CA GLU A 93 4.62 -25.20 10.74
C GLU A 93 3.16 -24.73 10.73
N GLU A 94 2.70 -24.07 11.80
CA GLU A 94 1.37 -23.46 11.85
C GLU A 94 1.23 -22.32 10.83
N TYR A 95 2.26 -21.48 10.69
CA TYR A 95 2.30 -20.41 9.71
C TYR A 95 2.28 -20.95 8.28
N ARG A 96 3.09 -21.98 7.99
CA ARG A 96 3.10 -22.68 6.69
C ARG A 96 1.72 -23.25 6.34
N LYS A 97 1.06 -23.95 7.27
CA LYS A 97 -0.29 -24.49 7.06
C LYS A 97 -1.28 -23.37 6.74
N SER A 98 -1.21 -22.27 7.49
CA SER A 98 -2.07 -21.11 7.29
C SER A 98 -1.88 -20.48 5.90
N LEU A 99 -0.62 -20.31 5.46
CA LEU A 99 -0.32 -19.81 4.12
C LEU A 99 -0.85 -20.72 3.01
N ILE A 100 -0.73 -22.03 3.16
CA ILE A 100 -1.22 -23.00 2.17
C ILE A 100 -2.76 -22.95 2.10
N ILE A 101 -3.44 -22.98 3.24
CA ILE A 101 -4.91 -22.92 3.31
C ILE A 101 -5.41 -21.62 2.69
N TYR A 102 -4.84 -20.48 3.09
CA TYR A 102 -5.20 -19.17 2.54
C TYR A 102 -5.01 -19.13 1.03
N THR A 103 -3.84 -19.57 0.54
CA THR A 103 -3.55 -19.59 -0.90
C THR A 103 -4.55 -20.47 -1.65
N TYR A 104 -4.88 -21.64 -1.12
CA TYR A 104 -5.87 -22.53 -1.72
C TYR A 104 -7.26 -21.90 -1.76
N GLN A 105 -7.69 -21.27 -0.67
CA GLN A 105 -8.98 -20.58 -0.59
C GLN A 105 -9.06 -19.43 -1.60
N GLN A 106 -8.01 -18.61 -1.73
CA GLN A 106 -7.96 -17.53 -2.73
C GLN A 106 -8.11 -18.09 -4.15
N ARG A 107 -7.34 -19.13 -4.49
CA ARG A 107 -7.45 -19.78 -5.80
C ARG A 107 -8.82 -20.40 -6.05
N PHE A 108 -9.42 -20.98 -5.01
CA PHE A 108 -10.76 -21.55 -5.12
C PHE A 108 -11.81 -20.47 -5.38
N VAL A 109 -11.76 -19.35 -4.66
CA VAL A 109 -12.64 -18.19 -4.88
C VAL A 109 -12.44 -17.63 -6.29
N GLU A 110 -11.19 -17.41 -6.74
CA GLU A 110 -10.88 -16.94 -8.10
C GLU A 110 -11.45 -17.85 -9.20
N GLN A 111 -11.46 -19.16 -8.98
CA GLN A 111 -11.98 -20.13 -9.95
C GLN A 111 -13.50 -20.22 -9.96
N GLN A 112 -14.15 -20.00 -8.81
CA GLN A 112 -15.59 -20.17 -8.65
C GLN A 112 -16.38 -18.86 -8.82
N MET A 113 -15.72 -17.70 -8.72
CA MET A 113 -16.38 -16.42 -8.97
C MET A 113 -16.31 -16.07 -10.45
N ASP A 114 -17.46 -16.12 -11.12
CA ASP A 114 -17.64 -15.34 -12.34
C ASP A 114 -17.65 -13.86 -11.93
N THR A 115 -16.57 -13.16 -12.26
CA THR A 115 -16.41 -11.72 -11.96
C THR A 115 -17.14 -10.83 -12.96
N THR A 116 -17.78 -11.43 -13.97
CA THR A 116 -18.54 -10.72 -15.00
C THR A 116 -19.91 -10.34 -14.46
N VAL A 117 -20.02 -9.17 -13.85
CA VAL A 117 -21.32 -8.59 -13.49
C VAL A 117 -21.88 -7.86 -14.71
N ARG A 118 -23.05 -8.27 -15.20
CA ARG A 118 -23.71 -7.61 -16.34
C ARG A 118 -24.53 -6.41 -15.87
N ASP A 119 -24.68 -5.40 -16.75
CA ASP A 119 -25.44 -4.19 -16.45
C ASP A 119 -26.89 -4.47 -16.01
N ASN A 120 -27.52 -5.51 -16.58
CA ASN A 120 -28.88 -5.90 -16.20
C ASN A 120 -28.95 -6.50 -14.78
N GLU A 121 -27.90 -7.16 -14.31
CA GLU A 121 -27.80 -7.69 -12.95
C GLU A 121 -27.63 -6.55 -11.94
N ILE A 122 -26.85 -5.52 -12.30
CA ILE A 122 -26.73 -4.28 -11.51
C ILE A 122 -28.08 -3.58 -11.39
N GLU A 123 -28.79 -3.40 -12.51
CA GLU A 123 -30.10 -2.74 -12.51
C GLU A 123 -31.14 -3.55 -11.72
N THR A 124 -31.14 -4.87 -11.86
CA THR A 124 -32.04 -5.76 -11.10
C THR A 124 -31.76 -5.64 -9.60
N TYR A 125 -30.49 -5.75 -9.19
CA TYR A 125 -30.10 -5.62 -7.79
C TYR A 125 -30.50 -4.27 -7.19
N TYR A 126 -30.25 -3.17 -7.92
CA TYR A 126 -30.63 -1.82 -7.49
C TYR A 126 -32.14 -1.70 -7.27
N ARG A 127 -32.94 -2.23 -8.20
CA ARG A 127 -34.41 -2.19 -8.11
C ARG A 127 -34.98 -3.10 -7.02
N GLU A 128 -34.33 -4.22 -6.73
CA GLU A 128 -34.75 -5.17 -5.70
C GLU A 128 -34.34 -4.75 -4.28
N ASN A 129 -33.30 -3.91 -4.14
CA ASN A 129 -32.75 -3.49 -2.85
C ASN A 129 -32.79 -1.96 -2.65
N PRO A 130 -33.92 -1.26 -2.90
CA PRO A 130 -33.97 0.20 -2.80
C PRO A 130 -33.67 0.72 -1.39
N ALA A 131 -33.99 -0.06 -0.36
CA ALA A 131 -33.73 0.27 1.04
C ALA A 131 -32.24 0.42 1.36
N ASP A 132 -31.35 -0.27 0.64
CA ASP A 132 -29.89 -0.17 0.84
C ASP A 132 -29.33 1.16 0.30
N PHE A 133 -30.08 1.84 -0.57
CA PHE A 133 -29.69 3.08 -1.23
C PHE A 133 -30.44 4.31 -0.72
N GLU A 134 -31.22 4.17 0.36
CA GLU A 134 -31.84 5.30 1.04
C GLU A 134 -30.77 6.20 1.69
N LEU A 135 -30.90 7.51 1.48
CA LEU A 135 -30.06 8.47 2.19
C LEU A 135 -30.37 8.41 3.68
N ARG A 136 -29.32 8.24 4.50
CA ARG A 136 -29.43 8.22 5.97
C ARG A 136 -29.73 9.60 6.56
N GLU A 137 -29.43 10.65 5.81
CA GLU A 137 -29.56 12.03 6.24
C GLU A 137 -30.45 12.77 5.25
N ASN A 138 -31.30 13.65 5.77
CA ASN A 138 -32.12 14.51 4.93
C ASN A 138 -31.23 15.58 4.30
N ILE A 139 -31.35 15.72 2.99
CA ILE A 139 -30.70 16.78 2.22
C ILE A 139 -31.76 17.73 1.66
N LEU A 140 -31.40 18.99 1.53
CA LEU A 140 -32.27 20.05 1.03
C LEU A 140 -31.49 21.02 0.14
N ILE A 141 -32.20 21.61 -0.80
CA ILE A 141 -31.71 22.76 -1.56
C ILE A 141 -32.25 23.99 -0.85
N ALA A 142 -31.37 24.76 -0.20
CA ALA A 142 -31.74 26.02 0.42
C ALA A 142 -30.58 26.99 0.46
N ASP A 143 -30.92 28.26 0.32
CA ASP A 143 -30.04 29.36 0.63
C ASP A 143 -30.04 29.59 2.15
N TYR A 144 -28.84 29.69 2.73
CA TYR A 144 -28.64 30.08 4.12
C TYR A 144 -27.36 30.88 4.29
N LEU A 145 -27.33 31.68 5.35
CA LEU A 145 -26.19 32.49 5.72
C LEU A 145 -26.06 32.54 7.24
N VAL A 146 -24.93 32.08 7.77
CA VAL A 146 -24.64 32.16 9.20
C VAL A 146 -23.87 33.44 9.50
N PHE A 147 -24.34 34.21 10.48
CA PHE A 147 -23.65 35.41 10.98
C PHE A 147 -23.86 35.59 12.48
N LEU A 148 -22.94 36.32 13.14
CA LEU A 148 -23.02 36.55 14.58
C LEU A 148 -24.28 37.34 14.95
N LYS A 149 -25.02 36.87 15.99
CA LYS A 149 -26.26 37.52 16.45
C LYS A 149 -26.09 39.00 16.79
N LYS A 150 -24.91 39.42 17.25
CA LYS A 150 -24.55 40.81 17.59
C LYS A 150 -23.79 41.54 16.48
N HIS A 151 -23.82 41.05 15.25
CA HIS A 151 -23.12 41.69 14.12
C HIS A 151 -23.66 43.11 13.89
N LYS A 152 -22.75 44.08 13.71
CA LYS A 152 -23.09 45.51 13.51
C LYS A 152 -24.05 45.76 12.34
N ASP A 153 -23.95 44.96 11.29
CA ASP A 153 -24.78 45.07 10.08
C ASP A 153 -25.89 44.00 10.00
N ALA A 154 -26.25 43.34 11.10
CA ALA A 154 -27.24 42.26 11.12
C ALA A 154 -28.58 42.61 10.43
N ALA A 155 -29.06 43.85 10.61
CA ALA A 155 -30.30 44.30 9.97
C ALA A 155 -30.15 44.43 8.44
N LYS A 156 -29.00 44.91 7.96
CA LYS A 156 -28.72 45.06 6.53
C LYS A 156 -28.54 43.70 5.86
N ILE A 157 -27.81 42.78 6.51
CA ILE A 157 -27.61 41.41 6.02
C ILE A 157 -28.96 40.71 5.80
N LYS A 158 -29.86 40.79 6.78
CA LYS A 158 -31.23 40.23 6.65
C LYS A 158 -32.03 40.87 5.52
N ALA A 159 -31.87 42.18 5.31
CA ALA A 159 -32.55 42.89 4.24
C ALA A 159 -32.01 42.50 2.86
N TRP A 160 -30.68 42.33 2.73
CA TRP A 160 -30.06 41.89 1.49
C TRP A 160 -30.44 40.45 1.14
N PHE A 161 -30.43 39.55 2.13
CA PHE A 161 -30.79 38.14 1.96
C PHE A 161 -32.25 37.95 1.51
N ARG A 162 -33.17 38.84 1.89
CA ARG A 162 -34.60 38.76 1.52
C ARG A 162 -34.95 39.49 0.22
N SER A 163 -33.97 40.13 -0.42
CA SER A 163 -34.21 41.02 -1.55
C SER A 163 -33.76 40.37 -2.85
N ASP A 164 -34.65 40.32 -3.84
CA ASP A 164 -34.33 39.81 -5.17
C ASP A 164 -33.55 40.79 -6.05
N LYS A 165 -33.30 42.01 -5.57
CA LYS A 165 -32.55 43.04 -6.29
C LYS A 165 -31.08 42.64 -6.47
N GLU A 166 -30.57 42.84 -7.69
CA GLU A 166 -29.18 42.52 -8.03
C GLU A 166 -28.16 43.22 -7.12
N GLU A 167 -28.39 44.51 -6.81
CA GLU A 167 -27.54 45.28 -5.89
C GLU A 167 -27.48 44.68 -4.48
N ALA A 168 -28.57 44.05 -4.02
CA ALA A 168 -28.63 43.39 -2.73
C ALA A 168 -27.86 42.05 -2.76
N LYS A 169 -27.97 41.30 -3.86
CA LYS A 169 -27.20 40.06 -4.08
C LYS A 169 -25.70 40.34 -4.14
N GLU A 170 -25.27 41.37 -4.85
CA GLU A 170 -23.86 41.77 -4.93
C GLU A 170 -23.29 42.12 -3.53
N LYS A 171 -24.03 42.88 -2.74
CA LYS A 171 -23.66 43.19 -1.35
C LYS A 171 -23.59 41.95 -0.46
N LEU A 172 -24.49 40.99 -0.68
CA LEU A 172 -24.49 39.71 0.03
C LEU A 172 -23.27 38.86 -0.35
N HIS A 173 -22.93 38.77 -1.64
CA HIS A 173 -21.74 38.08 -2.13
C HIS A 173 -20.44 38.69 -1.57
N HIS A 174 -20.34 40.02 -1.53
CA HIS A 174 -19.18 40.67 -0.91
C HIS A 174 -19.09 40.36 0.59
N PHE A 175 -20.24 40.33 1.30
CA PHE A 175 -20.27 39.95 2.71
C PHE A 175 -19.82 38.50 2.91
N THR A 176 -20.34 37.54 2.14
CA THR A 176 -19.99 36.12 2.28
C THR A 176 -18.53 35.84 1.91
N ALA A 177 -17.98 36.52 0.90
CA ALA A 177 -16.58 36.41 0.54
C ALA A 177 -15.61 36.86 1.65
N SER A 178 -16.06 37.74 2.55
CA SER A 178 -15.29 38.20 3.71
C SER A 178 -15.61 37.46 5.01
N SER A 179 -16.60 36.57 4.99
CA SER A 179 -17.05 35.80 6.15
C SER A 179 -16.32 34.46 6.24
N SER A 180 -15.94 34.05 7.45
CA SER A 180 -15.44 32.70 7.73
C SER A 180 -16.53 31.73 8.19
N LEU A 181 -17.78 32.20 8.30
CA LEU A 181 -18.92 31.39 8.75
C LEU A 181 -19.58 30.67 7.58
N PRO A 182 -20.16 29.48 7.81
CA PRO A 182 -20.84 28.71 6.77
C PRO A 182 -21.95 29.49 6.07
N PHE A 183 -22.05 29.34 4.75
CA PHE A 183 -23.12 29.88 3.94
C PHE A 183 -23.35 28.98 2.72
N ASN A 184 -24.57 28.94 2.23
CA ASN A 184 -24.90 28.42 0.91
C ASN A 184 -25.81 29.43 0.22
N ILE A 185 -25.38 29.92 -0.93
CA ILE A 185 -26.15 30.89 -1.72
C ILE A 185 -26.03 30.42 -3.17
N GLY A 186 -27.13 29.93 -3.74
CA GLY A 186 -27.21 29.41 -5.10
C GLY A 186 -28.04 28.13 -5.21
N ASP A 187 -28.78 28.01 -6.32
CA ASP A 187 -29.85 27.01 -6.50
C ASP A 187 -29.41 25.55 -6.67
N THR A 188 -28.11 25.24 -6.78
CA THR A 188 -27.66 23.91 -7.22
C THR A 188 -27.00 23.04 -6.16
N ASN A 189 -26.81 23.56 -4.94
CA ASN A 189 -26.07 22.83 -3.91
C ASN A 189 -27.02 22.18 -2.90
N TRP A 190 -26.93 20.86 -2.77
CA TRP A 190 -27.58 20.11 -1.70
C TRP A 190 -26.83 20.31 -0.39
N VAL A 191 -27.56 20.67 0.66
CA VAL A 191 -27.04 20.85 2.02
C VAL A 191 -27.67 19.80 2.92
N ARG A 192 -26.89 19.28 3.88
CA ARG A 192 -27.41 18.37 4.91
C ARG A 192 -28.23 19.18 5.90
N PHE A 193 -29.43 18.68 6.23
CA PHE A 193 -30.31 19.36 7.18
C PHE A 193 -29.65 19.56 8.55
N ASP A 194 -28.84 18.59 8.99
CA ASP A 194 -28.15 18.64 10.30
C ASP A 194 -27.03 19.70 10.37
N GLU A 195 -26.61 20.26 9.24
CA GLU A 195 -25.58 21.31 9.17
C GLU A 195 -26.16 22.74 9.23
N LEU A 196 -27.50 22.88 9.24
CA LEU A 196 -28.22 24.16 9.33
C LEU A 196 -28.60 24.53 10.77
#